data_AF-A0AAF0T498-F1
#
_entry.id   AF-A0AAF0T498-F1
#
_cell.length_a   1.000
_cell.length_b   1.000
_cell.length_c   1.000
_cell.angle_alpha   90.00
_cell.angle_beta   90.00
_cell.angle_gamma   90.00
#
_symmetry.space_group_name_H-M   'P 1'
#
loop_
_entity.id
_entity.type
_entity.pdbx_description
1 polymer ?
#
loop_
_entity_poly.entity_id
_entity_poly.type
_entity_poly.pdbx_seq_one_letter_code
_entity_poly.pdbx_strand_id
1 'polypeptide(L)'
;MNVFWLDEDPRLAARYHCDQHVNKLLLEAAQVLCTAARENGYEAEFLYGSTHVDHPVTRWATESRANWLRLRDHAEALNAEFVERYDKDEPHASWSVIERIDVDAIAFPSAEPTPRPQAMPEEYKRPGDPVAAYRAYYAGEKADWAKWTYTEKPPWLAAHLSDAE
;
A
#
# COMPACT_ATOMS: atom_id res chain seq x y z
N MET A 1 -8.53 4.43 -3.68
CA MET A 1 -7.60 4.05 -2.61
C MET A 1 -7.21 2.61 -2.85
N ASN A 2 -6.02 2.37 -3.35
CA ASN A 2 -5.51 1.06 -3.64
C ASN A 2 -4.22 0.86 -2.85
N VAL A 3 -4.00 -0.37 -2.41
CA VAL A 3 -2.68 -0.82 -1.97
C VAL A 3 -2.34 -1.96 -2.92
N PHE A 4 -1.28 -1.82 -3.72
CA PHE A 4 -0.89 -2.89 -4.64
C PHE A 4 0.24 -3.70 -4.00
N TRP A 5 -0.06 -4.91 -3.54
CA TRP A 5 0.93 -5.82 -2.99
C TRP A 5 1.68 -6.52 -4.14
N LEU A 6 2.67 -5.85 -4.73
CA LEU A 6 3.39 -6.35 -5.92
C LEU A 6 4.47 -7.39 -5.63
N ASP A 7 4.79 -7.62 -4.35
CA ASP A 7 5.68 -8.66 -3.86
C ASP A 7 5.37 -8.95 -2.38
N GLU A 8 5.89 -10.06 -1.84
CA GLU A 8 5.85 -10.32 -0.40
C GLU A 8 6.91 -9.52 0.36
N ASP A 9 8.05 -9.24 -0.29
CA ASP A 9 9.03 -8.30 0.24
C ASP A 9 8.53 -6.86 -0.01
N PRO A 10 8.26 -6.06 1.04
CA PRO A 10 7.76 -4.70 0.88
C PRO A 10 8.71 -3.79 0.09
N ARG A 11 10.02 -4.04 0.14
CA ARG A 11 11.03 -3.27 -0.63
C ARG A 11 10.93 -3.57 -2.12
N LEU A 12 10.81 -4.85 -2.49
CA LEU A 12 10.58 -5.22 -3.88
C LEU A 12 9.23 -4.70 -4.38
N ALA A 13 8.19 -4.83 -3.56
CA ALA A 13 6.88 -4.29 -3.89
C ALA A 13 6.95 -2.78 -4.18
N ALA A 14 7.62 -2.02 -3.30
CA ALA A 14 7.83 -0.58 -3.46
C ALA A 14 8.56 -0.25 -4.78
N ARG A 15 9.68 -0.94 -5.04
CA ARG A 15 10.50 -0.76 -6.25
C ARG A 15 9.73 -1.05 -7.54
N TYR A 16 8.81 -2.03 -7.51
CA TYR A 16 8.03 -2.41 -8.69
C TYR A 16 6.95 -1.41 -9.10
N HIS A 17 6.54 -0.50 -8.21
CA HIS A 17 5.59 0.54 -8.62
C HIS A 17 6.19 1.46 -9.67
N CYS A 18 5.32 1.94 -10.55
CA CYS A 18 5.66 2.99 -11.51
C CYS A 18 5.84 4.31 -10.79
N ASP A 19 6.50 5.27 -11.45
CA ASP A 19 6.91 6.53 -10.85
C ASP A 19 5.75 7.23 -10.11
N GLN A 20 4.62 7.44 -10.79
CA GLN A 20 3.47 8.14 -10.20
C GLN A 20 2.85 7.44 -8.99
N HIS A 21 2.98 6.12 -8.90
CA HIS A 21 2.37 5.34 -7.83
C HIS A 21 3.16 5.39 -6.52
N VAL A 22 4.50 5.54 -6.54
CA VAL A 22 5.27 5.62 -5.29
C VAL A 22 4.77 6.74 -4.39
N ASN A 23 4.62 7.95 -4.95
CA ASN A 23 4.12 9.11 -4.21
C ASN A 23 2.64 8.97 -3.82
N LYS A 24 1.80 8.52 -4.76
CA LYS A 24 0.34 8.40 -4.54
C LYS A 24 0.00 7.36 -3.48
N LEU A 25 0.68 6.22 -3.49
CA LEU A 25 0.40 5.12 -2.57
C LEU A 25 0.81 5.46 -1.13
N LEU A 26 1.83 6.29 -0.92
CA LEU A 26 2.17 6.82 0.41
C LEU A 26 1.04 7.65 1.01
N LEU A 27 0.45 8.55 0.21
CA LEU A 27 -0.69 9.35 0.65
C LEU A 27 -1.90 8.46 0.98
N GLU A 28 -2.21 7.51 0.10
CA GLU A 28 -3.33 6.60 0.30
C GLU A 28 -3.12 5.70 1.54
N ALA A 29 -1.91 5.18 1.75
CA ALA A 29 -1.56 4.42 2.95
C ALA A 29 -1.71 5.24 4.23
N ALA A 30 -1.25 6.50 4.25
CA ALA A 30 -1.40 7.37 5.41
C ALA A 30 -2.87 7.66 5.74
N GLN A 31 -3.71 7.89 4.73
CA GLN A 31 -5.14 8.07 4.91
C GLN A 31 -5.81 6.82 5.51
N VAL A 32 -5.45 5.62 5.04
CA VAL A 32 -5.93 4.35 5.63
C VAL A 32 -5.46 4.21 7.07
N LEU A 33 -4.16 4.33 7.33
CA LEU A 33 -3.56 4.11 8.64
C LEU A 33 -4.09 5.09 9.69
N CYS A 34 -4.27 6.37 9.32
CA CYS A 34 -4.87 7.38 10.19
C CYS A 34 -6.35 7.09 10.46
N THR A 35 -7.12 6.70 9.44
CA THR A 35 -8.52 6.32 9.62
C THR A 35 -8.63 5.12 10.56
N ALA A 36 -7.84 4.06 10.33
CA ALA A 36 -7.81 2.88 11.18
C ALA A 36 -7.38 3.19 12.62
N ALA A 37 -6.44 4.12 12.83
CA ALA A 37 -6.06 4.57 14.16
C ALA A 37 -7.23 5.26 14.88
N ARG A 38 -7.91 6.20 14.21
CA ARG A 38 -9.09 6.91 14.74
C ARG A 38 -10.23 5.97 15.09
N GLU A 39 -10.56 5.04 14.18
CA GLU A 39 -11.61 4.04 14.41
C GLU A 39 -11.31 3.14 15.61
N ASN A 40 -10.03 3.00 15.98
CA ASN A 40 -9.57 2.25 17.15
C ASN A 40 -9.23 3.15 18.36
N GLY A 41 -9.80 4.35 18.41
CA GLY A 41 -9.77 5.25 19.58
C GLY A 41 -8.49 6.07 19.74
N TYR A 42 -7.60 6.09 18.73
CA TYR A 42 -6.41 6.93 18.75
C TYR A 42 -6.70 8.32 18.19
N GLU A 43 -6.69 9.33 19.06
CA GLU A 43 -6.98 10.72 18.71
C GLU A 43 -5.72 11.59 18.77
N ALA A 44 -5.35 12.19 17.64
CA ALA A 44 -4.31 13.22 17.57
C ALA A 44 -4.58 14.21 16.43
N GLU A 45 -4.21 15.47 16.64
CA GLU A 45 -4.46 16.56 15.67
C GLU A 45 -3.67 16.41 14.37
N PHE A 46 -2.51 15.73 14.41
CA PHE A 46 -1.65 15.57 13.25
C PHE A 46 -2.11 14.47 12.27
N LEU A 47 -3.09 13.66 12.66
CA LEU A 47 -3.63 12.61 11.81
C LEU A 47 -4.43 13.21 10.66
N TYR A 48 -4.36 12.58 9.49
CA TYR A 48 -5.33 12.83 8.43
C TYR A 48 -6.76 12.60 8.95
N GLY A 49 -7.72 13.34 8.38
CA GLY A 49 -9.14 13.11 8.66
C GLY A 49 -9.59 11.73 8.17
N SER A 50 -10.53 11.12 8.90
CA SER A 50 -11.09 9.81 8.53
C SER A 50 -11.68 9.86 7.12
N THR A 51 -11.31 8.88 6.31
CA THR A 51 -11.77 8.75 4.93
C THR A 51 -11.88 7.28 4.52
N HIS A 52 -12.73 6.98 3.54
CA HIS A 52 -12.87 5.64 2.98
C HIS A 52 -13.06 4.53 4.03
N VAL A 53 -13.80 4.80 5.11
CA VAL A 53 -14.00 3.89 6.27
C VAL A 53 -14.51 2.50 5.82
N ASP A 54 -15.42 2.48 4.85
CA ASP A 54 -16.01 1.24 4.33
C ASP A 54 -15.16 0.53 3.26
N HIS A 55 -14.04 1.12 2.86
CA HIS A 55 -13.18 0.52 1.85
C HIS A 55 -12.53 -0.77 2.39
N PRO A 56 -12.43 -1.85 1.58
CA PRO A 56 -11.92 -3.14 2.07
C PRO A 56 -10.55 -3.06 2.75
N VAL A 57 -9.65 -2.22 2.23
CA VAL A 57 -8.32 -1.99 2.81
C VAL A 57 -8.40 -1.27 4.16
N THR A 58 -9.31 -0.30 4.29
CA THR A 58 -9.48 0.44 5.56
C THR A 58 -10.03 -0.47 6.63
N ARG A 59 -11.09 -1.24 6.33
CA ARG A 59 -11.63 -2.24 7.26
C ARG A 59 -10.57 -3.26 7.68
N TRP A 60 -9.78 -3.74 6.73
CA TRP A 60 -8.66 -4.66 6.99
C TRP A 60 -7.57 -4.04 7.88
N ALA A 61 -7.23 -2.77 7.70
CA ALA A 61 -6.28 -2.10 8.58
C ALA A 61 -6.88 -1.79 9.97
N THR A 62 -8.18 -1.55 10.07
CA THR A 62 -8.90 -1.31 11.33
C THR A 62 -9.03 -2.60 12.16
N GLU A 63 -9.23 -3.76 11.54
CA GLU A 63 -9.61 -4.99 12.27
C GLU A 63 -8.46 -5.64 13.06
N SER A 64 -7.20 -5.35 12.74
CA SER A 64 -6.05 -6.01 13.38
C SER A 64 -4.78 -5.17 13.40
N ARG A 65 -4.06 -5.25 14.53
CA ARG A 65 -2.72 -4.66 14.69
C ARG A 65 -1.74 -5.19 13.66
N ALA A 66 -1.76 -6.49 13.38
CA ALA A 66 -0.84 -7.09 12.40
C ALA A 66 -1.09 -6.57 10.98
N ASN A 67 -2.35 -6.33 10.63
CA ASN A 67 -2.72 -5.77 9.32
C ASN A 67 -2.25 -4.32 9.20
N TRP A 68 -2.51 -3.52 10.23
CA TRP A 68 -2.09 -2.12 10.29
C TRP A 68 -0.57 -2.00 10.16
N LEU A 69 0.19 -2.81 10.93
CA LEU A 69 1.65 -2.84 10.84
C LEU A 69 2.14 -3.25 9.45
N ARG A 70 1.50 -4.24 8.83
CA ARG A 70 1.87 -4.67 7.48
C ARG A 70 1.69 -3.58 6.43
N LEU A 71 0.63 -2.77 6.56
CA LEU A 71 0.46 -1.59 5.70
C LEU A 71 1.47 -0.49 6.01
N ARG A 72 1.79 -0.28 7.30
CA ARG A 72 2.85 0.65 7.71
C ARG A 72 4.21 0.25 7.14
N ASP A 73 4.57 -1.02 7.21
CA ASP A 73 5.86 -1.53 6.71
C ASP A 73 5.95 -1.38 5.17
N HIS A 74 4.83 -1.55 4.46
CA HIS A 74 4.77 -1.24 3.02
C HIS A 74 4.88 0.27 2.75
N ALA A 75 4.25 1.11 3.57
CA ALA A 75 4.42 2.57 3.48
C ALA A 75 5.85 3.02 3.78
N GLU A 76 6.54 2.37 4.73
CA GLU A 76 7.95 2.62 5.02
C GLU A 76 8.82 2.29 3.81
N ALA A 77 8.59 1.13 3.19
CA ALA A 77 9.31 0.74 1.98
C ALA A 77 9.03 1.69 0.80
N LEU A 78 7.79 2.14 0.64
CA LEU A 78 7.45 3.17 -0.35
C LEU A 78 8.15 4.50 -0.06
N ASN A 79 8.31 4.87 1.21
CA ASN A 79 9.01 6.09 1.61
C ASN A 79 10.51 5.98 1.30
N ALA A 80 11.14 4.86 1.63
CA ALA A 80 12.54 4.60 1.28
C ALA A 80 12.74 4.67 -0.25
N GLU A 81 11.85 4.03 -1.01
CA GLU A 81 11.86 4.12 -2.47
C GLU A 81 11.62 5.55 -2.97
N PHE A 82 10.73 6.33 -2.35
CA PHE A 82 10.51 7.74 -2.70
C PHE A 82 11.77 8.58 -2.53
N VAL A 83 12.45 8.41 -1.39
CA VAL A 83 13.67 9.13 -1.04
C VAL A 83 14.78 8.81 -2.04
N GLU A 84 15.01 7.52 -2.30
CA GLU A 84 16.05 7.05 -3.22
C GLU A 84 15.73 7.41 -4.67
N ARG A 85 14.53 7.08 -5.15
CA ARG A 85 14.12 7.23 -6.55
C ARG A 85 14.11 8.68 -7.02
N TYR A 86 13.73 9.60 -6.15
CA TYR A 86 13.56 11.01 -6.48
C TYR A 86 14.61 11.93 -5.87
N ASP A 87 15.71 11.35 -5.37
CA ASP A 87 16.86 12.05 -4.80
C ASP A 87 16.41 13.13 -3.80
N LYS A 88 15.67 12.69 -2.79
CA LYS A 88 15.13 13.59 -1.74
C LYS A 88 16.02 13.54 -0.51
N ASP A 89 16.22 14.71 0.09
CA ASP A 89 16.91 14.82 1.38
C ASP A 89 15.99 14.50 2.57
N GLU A 90 14.67 14.56 2.37
CA GLU A 90 13.66 14.43 3.41
C GLU A 90 12.63 13.35 3.08
N PRO A 91 12.04 12.68 4.10
CA PRO A 91 10.94 11.75 3.90
C PRO A 91 9.72 12.38 3.24
N HIS A 92 8.87 11.55 2.67
CA HIS A 92 7.56 11.99 2.18
C HIS A 92 6.70 12.49 3.34
N ALA A 93 6.01 13.63 3.17
CA ALA A 93 5.21 14.24 4.25
C ALA A 93 4.18 13.28 4.88
N SER A 94 3.59 12.38 4.10
CA SER A 94 2.68 11.36 4.62
C SER A 94 3.37 10.31 5.49
N TRP A 95 4.64 9.98 5.21
CA TRP A 95 5.44 9.13 6.10
C TRP A 95 5.69 9.82 7.43
N SER A 96 6.01 11.12 7.43
CA SER A 96 6.18 11.90 8.65
C SER A 96 4.93 11.95 9.55
N VAL A 97 3.73 11.73 8.98
CA VAL A 97 2.51 11.53 9.78
C VAL A 97 2.44 10.11 10.33
N ILE A 98 2.68 9.10 9.49
CA ILE A 98 2.61 7.68 9.86
C ILE A 98 3.61 7.36 10.99
N GLU A 99 4.86 7.81 10.88
CA GLU A 99 5.92 7.49 11.83
C GLU A 99 5.67 8.03 13.24
N ARG A 100 4.83 9.08 13.36
CA ARG A 100 4.46 9.70 14.64
C ARG A 100 3.35 8.95 15.36
N ILE A 101 2.69 8.01 14.70
CA ILE A 101 1.59 7.24 15.30
C ILE A 101 2.18 6.22 16.27
N ASP A 102 1.84 6.36 17.55
CA ASP A 102 2.14 5.36 18.57
C ASP A 102 1.17 4.19 18.44
N VAL A 103 1.62 3.11 17.80
CA VAL A 103 0.82 1.91 17.56
C VAL A 103 0.41 1.20 18.85
N ASP A 104 1.18 1.36 19.94
CA ASP A 104 0.88 0.71 21.22
C ASP A 104 -0.23 1.42 21.98
N ALA A 105 -0.55 2.67 21.59
CA ALA A 105 -1.70 3.42 22.08
C ALA A 105 -3.00 3.16 21.30
N ILE A 106 -2.98 2.30 20.28
CA ILE A 106 -4.16 1.97 19.45
C ILE A 106 -4.82 0.68 19.96
N ALA A 107 -6.12 0.74 20.24
CA ALA A 107 -6.88 -0.40 20.77
C ALA A 107 -7.47 -1.29 19.64
N PHE A 108 -6.61 -2.02 18.92
CA PHE A 108 -7.06 -2.91 17.85
C PHE A 108 -7.97 -4.07 18.36
N PRO A 109 -8.97 -4.53 17.57
CA PRO A 109 -9.83 -5.64 17.95
C PRO A 109 -9.11 -7.00 17.98
N SER A 110 -8.03 -7.13 17.21
CA SER A 110 -7.22 -8.35 17.11
C SER A 110 -5.73 -8.01 16.96
N ALA A 111 -4.87 -8.95 17.36
CA ALA A 111 -3.44 -8.92 17.06
C ALA A 111 -3.07 -9.84 15.89
N GLU A 112 -3.97 -10.71 15.45
CA GLU A 112 -3.70 -11.76 14.47
C GLU A 112 -3.83 -11.23 13.03
N PRO A 113 -2.95 -11.64 12.10
CA PRO A 113 -3.07 -11.23 10.71
C PRO A 113 -4.30 -11.86 10.06
N THR A 114 -4.94 -11.10 9.16
CA THR A 114 -6.01 -11.61 8.30
C THR A 114 -5.61 -11.50 6.82
N PRO A 115 -6.29 -12.22 5.90
CA PRO A 115 -5.97 -12.17 4.48
C PRO A 115 -6.02 -10.74 3.91
N ARG A 116 -4.98 -10.34 3.16
CA ARG A 116 -4.95 -9.04 2.46
C ARG A 116 -6.15 -8.93 1.51
N PRO A 117 -6.91 -7.82 1.55
CA PRO A 117 -8.05 -7.63 0.66
C PRO A 117 -7.57 -7.44 -0.77
N GLN A 118 -8.36 -7.95 -1.72
CA GLN A 118 -8.14 -7.75 -3.16
C GLN A 118 -9.14 -6.72 -3.66
N ALA A 119 -8.83 -5.44 -3.43
CA ALA A 119 -9.64 -4.29 -3.82
C ALA A 119 -9.47 -4.00 -5.33
N MET A 120 -9.99 -4.91 -6.17
CA MET A 120 -9.84 -4.92 -7.62
C MET A 120 -11.05 -5.62 -8.28
N PRO A 121 -11.24 -5.50 -9.61
CA PRO A 121 -12.27 -6.25 -10.34
C PRO A 121 -12.14 -7.77 -10.17
N GLU A 122 -13.27 -8.47 -10.29
CA GLU A 122 -13.34 -9.92 -10.00
C GLU A 122 -12.42 -10.76 -10.89
N GLU A 123 -12.24 -10.37 -12.16
CA GLU A 123 -11.40 -11.07 -13.14
C GLU A 123 -9.92 -11.15 -12.75
N TYR A 124 -9.44 -10.22 -11.92
CA TYR A 124 -8.06 -10.21 -11.42
C TYR A 124 -7.90 -10.95 -10.10
N LYS A 125 -8.98 -11.23 -9.36
CA LYS A 125 -8.87 -11.84 -8.05
C LYS A 125 -8.29 -13.25 -8.13
N ARG A 126 -7.43 -13.60 -7.17
CA ARG A 126 -6.81 -14.93 -7.03
C ARG A 126 -6.90 -15.36 -5.57
N PRO A 127 -7.81 -16.28 -5.21
CA PRO A 127 -7.94 -16.75 -3.83
C PRO A 127 -6.62 -17.28 -3.28
N GLY A 128 -6.21 -16.81 -2.10
CA GLY A 128 -4.98 -17.24 -1.44
C GLY A 128 -3.68 -16.61 -1.99
N ASP A 129 -3.72 -15.92 -3.13
CA ASP A 129 -2.53 -15.31 -3.75
C ASP A 129 -2.78 -13.83 -4.13
N PRO A 130 -2.80 -12.93 -3.14
CA PRO A 130 -2.98 -11.51 -3.41
C PRO A 130 -1.85 -10.92 -4.26
N VAL A 131 -0.61 -11.44 -4.19
CA VAL A 131 0.49 -10.89 -5.00
C VAL A 131 0.26 -11.16 -6.48
N ALA A 132 -0.10 -12.39 -6.85
CA ALA A 132 -0.45 -12.71 -8.23
C ALA A 132 -1.68 -11.89 -8.71
N ALA A 133 -2.70 -11.73 -7.85
CA ALA A 133 -3.88 -10.92 -8.17
C ALA A 133 -3.49 -9.46 -8.46
N TYR A 134 -2.69 -8.84 -7.58
CA TYR A 134 -2.26 -7.47 -7.74
C TYR A 134 -1.31 -7.28 -8.92
N ARG A 135 -0.42 -8.23 -9.21
CA ARG A 135 0.43 -8.19 -10.42
C ARG A 135 -0.40 -8.23 -11.70
N ALA A 136 -1.40 -9.13 -11.78
CA ALA A 136 -2.30 -9.23 -12.92
C ALA A 136 -3.11 -7.93 -13.10
N TYR A 137 -3.70 -7.40 -12.02
CA TYR A 137 -4.42 -6.12 -12.05
C TYR A 137 -3.51 -4.95 -12.46
N TYR A 138 -2.28 -4.92 -11.96
CA TYR A 138 -1.33 -3.87 -12.28
C TYR A 138 -0.87 -3.94 -13.74
N ALA A 139 -0.64 -5.14 -14.27
CA ALA A 139 -0.30 -5.36 -15.66
C ALA A 139 -1.46 -4.95 -16.59
N GLY A 140 -2.67 -5.46 -16.36
CA GLY A 140 -3.81 -5.21 -17.24
C GLY A 140 -4.31 -3.75 -17.23
N GLU A 141 -4.24 -3.08 -16.08
CA GLU A 141 -4.97 -1.79 -15.91
C GLU A 141 -4.06 -0.58 -15.73
N LYS A 142 -2.75 -0.81 -15.54
CA LYS A 142 -1.79 0.26 -15.23
C LYS A 142 -0.61 0.28 -16.21
N ALA A 143 -0.20 -0.86 -16.78
CA ALA A 143 1.00 -0.95 -17.60
C ALA A 143 0.99 -0.01 -18.81
N ASP A 144 -0.17 0.17 -19.45
CA ASP A 144 -0.32 0.97 -20.69
C ASP A 144 0.12 2.43 -20.56
N TRP A 145 -0.05 3.01 -19.37
CA TRP A 145 0.32 4.41 -19.11
C TRP A 145 1.45 4.55 -18.08
N ALA A 146 1.83 3.46 -17.42
CA ALA A 146 2.85 3.46 -16.39
C ALA A 146 4.25 3.74 -16.96
N LYS A 147 5.03 4.53 -16.22
CA LYS A 147 6.42 4.87 -16.53
C LYS A 147 7.33 4.41 -15.39
N TRP A 148 8.47 3.82 -15.76
CA TRP A 148 9.57 3.46 -14.87
C TRP A 148 10.80 4.16 -15.39
N THR A 149 10.92 5.45 -15.07
CA THR A 149 12.00 6.30 -15.60
C THR A 149 13.27 6.14 -14.77
N TYR A 150 13.11 5.84 -13.48
CA TYR A 150 14.18 5.82 -12.49
C TYR A 150 14.55 4.40 -12.05
N THR A 151 13.71 3.41 -12.38
CA THR A 151 13.91 2.01 -12.02
C THR A 151 13.69 1.10 -13.22
N GLU A 152 14.18 -0.14 -13.12
CA GLU A 152 13.87 -1.15 -14.13
C GLU A 152 12.40 -1.57 -14.04
N LYS A 153 11.81 -1.88 -15.19
CA LYS A 153 10.47 -2.45 -15.23
C LYS A 153 10.45 -3.78 -14.46
N PRO A 154 9.37 -4.10 -13.73
CA PRO A 154 9.28 -5.35 -13.00
C PRO A 154 9.41 -6.56 -13.93
N PRO A 155 10.22 -7.57 -13.59
CA PRO A 155 10.47 -8.71 -14.48
C PRO A 155 9.21 -9.55 -14.73
N TRP A 156 8.29 -9.58 -13.76
CA TRP A 156 7.01 -10.25 -13.89
C TRP A 156 6.06 -9.56 -14.88
N LEU A 157 6.27 -8.28 -15.21
CA LEU A 157 5.34 -7.51 -16.03
C LEU A 157 5.25 -8.09 -17.45
N ALA A 158 6.37 -8.50 -18.04
CA ALA A 158 6.41 -9.06 -19.40
C ALA A 158 5.57 -10.35 -19.51
N ALA A 159 5.62 -11.22 -18.49
CA ALA A 159 4.87 -12.47 -18.47
C ALA A 159 3.35 -12.26 -18.43
N HIS A 160 2.87 -11.12 -17.89
CA HIS A 160 1.45 -10.80 -17.84
C HIS A 160 0.95 -10.02 -19.07
N LEU A 161 1.85 -9.42 -19.85
CA LEU A 161 1.50 -8.71 -21.09
C LEU A 161 1.42 -9.68 -22.29
N SER A 162 2.17 -10.78 -22.27
CA SER A 162 2.13 -11.80 -23.33
C SER A 162 0.87 -12.66 -23.35
N ASP A 163 0.08 -12.65 -22.25
CA ASP A 163 -1.18 -13.37 -22.14
C ASP A 163 -2.39 -12.54 -22.65
N ALA A 164 -2.14 -11.34 -23.20
CA ALA A 164 -3.16 -10.41 -23.69
C ALA A 164 -3.23 -10.28 -25.22
N GLU A 165 -2.46 -11.09 -25.97
CA GLU A 165 -2.54 -11.25 -27.44
C GLU A 165 -3.31 -12.51 -27.83
#